data_AF-A0A453JTN3-F1
#
_entry.id   AF-A0A453JTN3-F1
#
_cell.length_a   1.000
_cell.length_b   1.000
_cell.length_c   1.000
_cell.angle_alpha   90.00
_cell.angle_beta   90.00
_cell.angle_gamma   90.00
#
_symmetry.space_group_name_H-M   'P 1'
#
loop_
_entity.id
_entity.type
_entity.pdbx_description
1 polymer ?
#
loop_
_entity_poly.entity_id
_entity_poly.type
_entity_poly.pdbx_seq_one_letter_code
_entity_poly.pdbx_strand_id
1 'polypeptide(L)'
;HLSTAEHLLGTSCWIERLHPNTRSRADLATFCLTARTCDPASIRQAAILEIVEPVPSRNRARDRTLSPAMRTLIYPVPIMLASATPRRPAQPPARNGPGPSDD
;
A
#
# COMPACT_ATOMS: atom_id res chain seq x y z
N HIS A 1 2.29 -5.92 -5.17
CA HIS A 1 1.58 -4.65 -4.91
C HIS A 1 2.08 -3.92 -3.68
N LEU A 2 2.23 -4.57 -2.51
CA LEU A 2 2.70 -3.89 -1.30
C LEU A 2 4.08 -3.25 -1.46
N SER A 3 5.05 -3.97 -2.04
CA SER A 3 6.39 -3.44 -2.33
C SER A 3 6.39 -2.18 -3.20
N THR A 4 5.45 -2.05 -4.15
CA THR A 4 5.30 -0.83 -4.95
C THR A 4 4.81 0.34 -4.10
N ALA A 5 3.86 0.10 -3.19
CA ALA A 5 3.39 1.14 -2.27
C ALA A 5 4.49 1.59 -1.31
N GLU A 6 5.29 0.66 -0.78
CA GLU A 6 6.47 0.98 0.04
C GLU A 6 7.48 1.81 -0.73
N HIS A 7 7.74 1.46 -2.00
CA HIS A 7 8.62 2.26 -2.86
C HIS A 7 8.10 3.68 -3.08
N LEU A 8 6.80 3.84 -3.36
CA LEU A 8 6.18 5.15 -3.60
C LEU A 8 6.15 6.03 -2.35
N LEU A 9 5.87 5.43 -1.18
CA LEU A 9 5.75 6.13 0.10
C LEU A 9 7.10 6.34 0.80
N GLY A 10 8.14 5.59 0.38
CA GLY A 10 9.47 5.65 0.96
C GLY A 10 9.46 5.28 2.45
N THR A 11 10.29 5.98 3.23
CA THR A 11 10.43 5.76 4.67
C THR A 11 9.51 6.62 5.53
N SER A 12 8.62 7.42 4.91
CA SER A 12 7.78 8.40 5.62
C SER A 12 6.64 7.76 6.43
N CYS A 13 6.28 6.50 6.16
CA CYS A 13 5.21 5.82 6.88
C CYS A 13 5.41 4.30 6.94
N TRP A 14 4.76 3.68 7.93
CA TRP A 14 4.67 2.23 8.10
C TRP A 14 3.29 1.75 7.69
N ILE A 15 3.20 0.88 6.68
CA ILE A 15 1.92 0.35 6.20
C ILE A 15 1.36 -0.66 7.22
N GLU A 16 0.16 -0.39 7.74
CA GLU A 16 -0.52 -1.31 8.67
C GLU A 16 -1.31 -2.39 7.93
N ARG A 17 -2.11 -1.98 6.95
CA ARG A 17 -3.03 -2.87 6.22
C ARG A 17 -3.45 -2.29 4.89
N LEU A 18 -3.79 -3.18 3.95
CA LEU A 18 -4.44 -2.82 2.70
C LEU A 18 -5.97 -2.74 2.90
N HIS A 19 -6.62 -1.84 2.17
CA HIS A 19 -8.07 -1.78 2.12
C HIS A 19 -8.66 -3.06 1.52
N PRO A 20 -9.82 -3.56 1.97
CA PRO A 20 -10.44 -4.78 1.42
C PRO A 20 -10.59 -4.76 -0.11
N ASN A 21 -11.04 -3.64 -0.70
CA ASN A 21 -11.20 -3.52 -2.15
C ASN A 21 -9.87 -3.66 -2.92
N THR A 22 -8.78 -3.16 -2.34
CA THR A 22 -7.43 -3.28 -2.90
C THR A 22 -6.90 -4.71 -2.75
N ARG A 23 -7.22 -5.39 -1.63
CA ARG A 23 -6.89 -6.80 -1.45
C ARG A 23 -7.64 -7.72 -2.40
N SER A 24 -8.93 -7.48 -2.61
CA SER A 24 -9.77 -8.26 -3.52
C SER A 24 -9.58 -7.88 -4.99
N ARG A 25 -8.84 -6.79 -5.27
CA ARG A 25 -8.65 -6.24 -6.62
C ARG A 25 -9.97 -5.86 -7.31
N ALA A 26 -10.99 -5.54 -6.51
CA ALA A 26 -12.30 -5.15 -7.00
C ALA A 26 -12.29 -3.79 -7.70
N ASP A 27 -11.38 -2.90 -7.27
CA ASP A 27 -11.08 -1.64 -7.95
C ASP A 27 -9.60 -1.65 -8.35
N LEU A 28 -9.33 -1.51 -9.65
CA LEU A 28 -7.98 -1.44 -10.22
C LEU A 28 -7.55 0.01 -10.51
N ALA A 29 -8.46 0.98 -10.42
CA ALA A 29 -8.16 2.39 -10.59
C ALA A 29 -7.55 2.99 -9.31
N THR A 30 -7.96 2.48 -8.14
CA THR A 30 -7.53 3.04 -6.84
C THR A 30 -6.82 2.00 -5.97
N PHE A 31 -5.65 2.38 -5.46
CA PHE A 31 -4.92 1.61 -4.47
C PHE A 31 -5.04 2.27 -3.09
N CYS A 32 -5.73 1.62 -2.15
CA CYS A 32 -6.02 2.15 -0.82
C CYS A 32 -5.34 1.32 0.28
N LEU A 33 -4.73 2.00 1.24
CA LEU A 33 -4.10 1.40 2.41
C LEU A 33 -4.25 2.28 3.65
N THR A 34 -3.99 1.70 4.82
CA THR A 34 -3.81 2.44 6.08
C THR A 34 -2.35 2.32 6.50
N ALA A 35 -1.75 3.44 6.89
CA ALA A 35 -0.37 3.51 7.37
C ALA A 35 -0.28 4.43 8.60
N ARG A 36 0.76 4.22 9.42
CA ARG A 36 1.17 5.12 10.50
C ARG A 36 2.30 6.01 10.02
N THR A 37 2.28 7.26 10.45
CA THR A 37 3.38 8.21 10.23
C THR A 37 3.51 9.11 11.45
N CYS A 38 4.73 9.52 11.75
CA CYS A 38 5.00 10.53 12.78
C CYS A 38 4.82 11.95 12.23
N ASP A 39 4.96 12.13 10.92
CA ASP A 39 4.84 13.42 10.25
C ASP A 39 4.09 13.24 8.91
N PRO A 40 2.77 13.47 8.87
CA PRO A 40 1.98 13.39 7.65
C PRO A 40 2.43 14.37 6.56
N ALA A 41 3.04 15.51 6.93
CA ALA A 41 3.49 16.50 5.96
C ALA A 41 4.72 16.02 5.17
N SER A 42 5.47 15.05 5.72
CA SER A 42 6.60 14.41 5.04
C SER A 42 6.18 13.42 3.95
N ILE A 43 4.89 13.07 3.86
CA ILE A 43 4.40 12.16 2.83
C ILE A 43 4.23 12.92 1.52
N ARG A 44 4.81 12.36 0.46
CA ARG A 44 4.73 12.89 -0.90
C ARG A 44 3.27 12.89 -1.38
N GLN A 45 2.84 13.98 -2.02
CA GLN A 45 1.50 14.10 -2.60
C GLN A 45 1.42 13.53 -4.03
N ALA A 46 2.55 13.28 -4.68
CA ALA A 46 2.63 12.64 -5.98
C ALA A 46 3.97 11.92 -6.12
N ALA A 47 3.98 10.89 -6.95
CA ALA A 47 5.18 10.14 -7.31
C ALA A 47 5.11 9.69 -8.78
N ILE A 48 6.26 9.43 -9.39
CA ILE A 48 6.34 8.81 -10.71
C ILE A 48 6.68 7.33 -10.50
N LEU A 49 5.82 6.46 -11.03
CA LEU A 49 6.06 5.03 -11.07
C LEU A 49 6.61 4.67 -12.46
N GLU A 50 7.85 4.21 -12.50
CA GLU A 50 8.48 3.70 -13.70
C GLU A 50 8.42 2.17 -13.73
N ILE A 51 7.94 1.61 -14.84
CA ILE A 51 7.86 0.17 -15.05
C ILE A 51 8.69 -0.17 -16.28
N VAL A 52 9.80 -0.87 -16.07
CA VAL A 52 10.63 -1.41 -17.15
C VAL A 52 10.06 -2.75 -17.57
N GLU A 53 9.66 -2.88 -18.83
CA GLU A 53 9.13 -4.13 -19.38
C GLU A 53 9.72 -4.48 -20.75
N PRO A 54 9.79 -5.77 -21.11
CA PRO A 54 10.21 -6.19 -22.44
C PRO A 54 9.17 -5.80 -23.49
N VAL A 55 9.63 -5.27 -24.62
CA VAL A 55 8.76 -5.00 -25.78
C VAL A 55 8.28 -6.34 -26.35
N PRO A 56 6.95 -6.56 -26.48
CA PRO A 56 6.42 -7.76 -27.08
C PRO A 56 6.76 -7.77 -28.58
N SER A 57 7.67 -8.66 -28.98
CA SER A 57 8.08 -8.83 -30.37
C SER A 57 7.18 -9.89 -31.03
N ARG A 58 6.51 -9.55 -32.13
CA ARG A 58 5.64 -10.50 -32.86
C ARG A 58 6.39 -11.70 -33.50
N ASN A 59 7.71 -11.60 -33.68
CA ASN A 59 8.54 -12.59 -34.40
C ASN A 59 9.62 -13.26 -33.53
N ARG A 60 9.28 -13.71 -32.31
CA ARG A 60 10.24 -14.34 -31.38
C ARG A 60 10.74 -15.74 -31.78
N ALA A 61 10.25 -16.32 -32.87
CA ALA A 61 10.68 -17.64 -33.32
C ALA A 61 11.98 -17.63 -34.14
N ARG A 62 12.42 -16.48 -34.67
CA ARG A 62 13.50 -16.45 -35.67
C ARG A 62 14.87 -16.04 -35.14
N ASP A 63 14.95 -15.41 -33.98
CA ASP A 63 16.21 -14.86 -33.48
C ASP A 63 16.26 -14.90 -31.94
N ARG A 64 16.67 -16.05 -31.41
CA ARG A 64 16.85 -16.28 -29.96
C ARG A 64 18.15 -15.61 -29.44
N THR A 65 18.94 -15.04 -30.33
CA THR A 65 20.27 -14.47 -30.07
C THR A 65 20.26 -12.96 -29.81
N LEU A 66 19.15 -12.27 -30.09
CA LEU A 66 19.01 -10.85 -29.78
C LEU A 66 18.50 -10.63 -28.34
N SER A 67 19.17 -9.75 -27.60
CA SER A 67 18.68 -9.27 -26.30
C SER A 67 17.28 -8.66 -26.45
N PRO A 68 16.35 -8.92 -25.52
CA PRO A 68 15.01 -8.35 -25.58
C PRO A 68 15.10 -6.82 -25.50
N ALA A 69 14.51 -6.13 -26.48
CA ALA A 69 14.31 -4.69 -26.39
C ALA A 69 13.44 -4.38 -25.16
N MET A 70 13.87 -3.43 -24.34
CA MET A 70 13.14 -2.97 -23.15
C MET A 70 12.48 -1.63 -23.44
N ARG A 71 11.36 -1.34 -22.77
CA ARG A 71 10.75 -0.01 -22.70
C ARG A 71 10.44 0.36 -21.26
N THR A 72 10.45 1.65 -20.96
CA THR A 72 10.02 2.18 -19.67
C THR A 72 8.66 2.83 -19.83
N LEU A 73 7.68 2.38 -19.04
CA LEU A 73 6.38 3.02 -18.90
C LEU A 73 6.45 3.96 -17.70
N ILE A 74 5.98 5.19 -17.89
CA ILE A 74 6.03 6.25 -16.88
C ILE A 74 4.60 6.59 -16.46
N TYR A 75 4.29 6.40 -15.19
CA TYR A 75 2.96 6.64 -14.64
C TYR A 75 3.01 7.69 -13.53
N PRO A 76 2.34 8.84 -13.69
CA PRO A 76 2.13 9.76 -12.58
C PRO A 76 1.11 9.16 -11.61
N VAL A 77 1.47 9.10 -10.33
CA VAL A 77 0.65 8.55 -9.25
C VAL A 77 0.35 9.67 -8.26
N PRO A 78 -0.87 10.23 -8.24
CA PRO A 78 -1.30 11.13 -7.18
C PRO A 78 -1.52 10.33 -5.88
N ILE A 79 -1.09 10.91 -4.76
CA ILE A 79 -1.20 10.31 -3.42
C ILE A 79 -2.08 11.23 -2.58
N MET A 80 -3.24 10.70 -2.17
CA MET A 80 -4.19 11.40 -1.32
C MET A 80 -4.13 10.86 0.10
N LEU A 81 -4.11 11.77 1.07
CA LEU A 81 -4.10 11.43 2.49
C LEU A 81 -5.46 11.71 3.10
N ALA A 82 -5.96 10.74 3.86
CA ALA A 82 -7.13 10.90 4.71
C ALA A 82 -6.78 10.44 6.12
N SER A 83 -7.05 11.29 7.11
CA SER A 83 -6.84 10.93 8.51
C SER A 83 -7.80 9.81 8.91
N ALA A 84 -7.25 8.67 9.30
CA ALA A 84 -8.04 7.59 9.88
C ALA A 84 -8.23 7.87 11.38
N THR A 85 -9.46 7.78 11.88
CA THR A 85 -9.73 7.83 13.31
C THR A 85 -9.00 6.68 14.01
N PRO A 86 -8.19 6.93 15.06
CA PRO A 86 -7.52 5.86 15.78
C PRO A 86 -8.56 4.87 16.30
N ARG A 87 -8.36 3.58 16.00
CA ARG A 87 -9.21 2.54 16.57
C ARG A 87 -8.95 2.53 18.08
N ARG A 88 -9.95 2.91 18.87
CA ARG A 88 -9.86 2.87 20.34
C ARG A 88 -9.35 1.47 20.75
N PRO A 89 -8.25 1.36 21.51
CA PRO A 89 -7.84 0.05 22.02
C PRO A 89 -9.00 -0.54 22.81
N ALA A 90 -9.25 -1.84 22.62
CA ALA A 90 -10.29 -2.54 23.37
C ALA A 90 -10.03 -2.31 24.86
N GLN A 91 -11.00 -1.73 25.57
CA GLN A 91 -10.87 -1.58 27.01
C GLN A 91 -10.70 -2.97 27.62
N PRO A 92 -9.73 -3.18 28.52
CA PRO A 92 -9.62 -4.45 29.21
C PRO A 92 -10.94 -4.75 29.92
N PRO A 93 -11.40 -6.02 29.95
CA PRO A 93 -12.65 -6.37 30.60
C PRO A 93 -12.64 -5.87 32.05
N ALA A 94 -13.74 -5.25 32.47
CA ALA A 94 -13.90 -4.80 33.85
C ALA A 94 -13.68 -5.99 34.80
N ARG A 95 -12.77 -5.81 35.77
CA ARG A 95 -12.53 -6.80 36.82
C ARG A 95 -13.74 -6.78 37.76
N ASN A 96 -14.75 -7.59 37.45
CA ASN A 96 -15.86 -7.87 38.37
C ASN A 96 -15.28 -8.62 39.58
N GLY A 97 -14.89 -7.86 40.61
CA GLY A 97 -14.53 -8.43 41.91
C GLY A 97 -15.80 -8.87 42.66
N PRO A 98 -15.75 -9.94 43.46
CA PRO A 98 -16.89 -10.38 44.25
C PRO A 98 -17.17 -9.34 45.33
N GLY A 99 -18.44 -8.91 45.43
CA GLY A 99 -18.88 -8.03 46.51
C GLY A 99 -18.69 -8.70 47.87
N PRO A 100 -18.38 -7.94 48.93
CA PRO A 100 -18.28 -8.48 50.26
C PRO A 100 -19.62 -9.08 50.68
N SER A 101 -19.60 -10.35 51.10
CA SER A 101 -20.66 -10.95 51.91
C SER A 101 -20.62 -10.28 53.28
N ASP A 102 -21.70 -9.57 53.62
CA ASP A 102 -21.98 -9.21 55.01
C ASP A 102 -22.89 -10.29 55.61
N ASP A 103 -22.39 -10.92 56.67
CA ASP A 103 -23.10 -11.71 57.68
C ASP A 103 -23.67 -10.75 58.75
#